data_AF-A0A202DEN0-F1
#
_entry.id   AF-A0A202DEN0-F1
#
_cell.length_a   1.000
_cell.length_b   1.000
_cell.length_c   1.000
_cell.angle_alpha   90.00
_cell.angle_beta   90.00
_cell.angle_gamma   90.00
#
_symmetry.space_group_name_H-M   'P 1'
#
loop_
_entity.id
_entity.type
_entity.pdbx_description
1 polymer ?
#
loop_
_entity_poly.entity_id
_entity_poly.type
_entity_poly.pdbx_seq_one_letter_code
_entity_poly.pdbx_strand_id
1 'polypeptide(L)'
;MGNNLKRTILLIDDDPSLLLTLSDFLSFEGYEIVTASSGEEGLERLNTLDPDLIILDMSMPGMGGVGFLKQISTATGKPSHPVLVLTARANMAEFFSDMDVDGFIAKPCDPADLLMEVGRIVFLRSGETQDGEEEQEVRSVLVAEDDAGSNKRLVRAFIDAGFRIDGVLNGPEVLEKAIVMKPDVIVAKLVLRGMNGDAIATVLSEMPNTRNIPIVLYDDSDAQVPASKFLESGTGIKSFVRSNSPNEILAAVQSVL
;
A
#
# COMPACT_ATOMS: atom_id res chain seq x y z
N MET A 1 -30.30 12.18 -14.36
CA MET A 1 -30.29 12.08 -12.88
C MET A 1 -29.72 10.71 -12.57
N GLY A 2 -28.39 10.61 -12.47
CA GLY A 2 -27.73 9.36 -12.08
C GLY A 2 -27.90 9.17 -10.58
N ASN A 3 -28.36 8.00 -10.15
CA ASN A 3 -28.36 7.62 -8.74
C ASN A 3 -26.90 7.65 -8.26
N ASN A 4 -26.52 8.68 -7.50
CA ASN A 4 -25.25 8.70 -6.80
C ASN A 4 -25.43 7.79 -5.57
N LEU A 5 -25.32 6.47 -5.77
CA LEU A 5 -25.37 5.51 -4.68
C LEU A 5 -24.19 5.82 -3.76
N LYS A 6 -24.49 6.23 -2.53
CA LYS A 6 -23.46 6.44 -1.51
C LYS A 6 -22.74 5.11 -1.28
N ARG A 7 -21.41 5.14 -1.29
CA ARG A 7 -20.59 3.98 -1.00
C ARG A 7 -20.64 3.71 0.50
N THR A 8 -20.88 2.45 0.86
CA THR A 8 -21.08 2.05 2.24
C THR A 8 -19.80 1.47 2.84
N ILE A 9 -19.37 2.01 3.96
CA ILE A 9 -18.18 1.56 4.70
C ILE A 9 -18.65 0.92 6.01
N LEU A 10 -18.22 -0.31 6.25
CA LEU A 10 -18.35 -0.96 7.55
C LEU A 10 -17.10 -0.69 8.40
N LEU A 11 -17.23 0.13 9.43
CA LEU A 11 -16.16 0.43 10.38
C LEU A 11 -16.26 -0.46 11.62
N ILE A 12 -15.20 -1.21 11.92
CA ILE A 12 -15.16 -2.20 12.99
C ILE A 12 -14.01 -1.88 13.97
N ASP A 13 -14.35 -1.48 15.19
CA ASP A 13 -13.41 -1.09 16.24
C ASP A 13 -14.06 -1.20 17.62
N ASP A 14 -13.33 -1.61 18.67
CA ASP A 14 -13.88 -1.70 20.02
C ASP A 14 -13.84 -0.36 20.79
N ASP A 15 -13.19 0.67 20.25
CA ASP A 15 -13.22 2.04 20.78
C ASP A 15 -14.43 2.83 20.24
N PRO A 16 -15.49 3.06 21.04
CA PRO A 16 -16.68 3.80 20.60
C PRO A 16 -16.38 5.27 20.25
N SER A 17 -15.33 5.85 20.83
CA SER A 17 -14.94 7.25 20.54
C SER A 17 -14.33 7.36 19.15
N LEU A 18 -13.52 6.37 18.76
CA LEU A 18 -12.93 6.31 17.43
C LEU A 18 -14.01 6.02 16.37
N LEU A 19 -14.92 5.07 16.65
CA LEU A 19 -16.07 4.81 15.77
C LEU A 19 -16.86 6.08 15.48
N LEU A 20 -17.19 6.85 16.52
CA LEU A 20 -17.93 8.11 16.36
C LEU A 20 -17.15 9.12 15.53
N THR A 21 -15.88 9.34 15.86
CA THR A 21 -15.02 10.34 15.20
C THR A 21 -14.84 10.04 13.71
N LEU A 22 -14.52 8.79 13.38
CA LEU A 22 -14.32 8.37 11.99
C LEU A 22 -15.64 8.30 11.22
N SER A 23 -16.74 7.91 11.88
CA SER A 23 -18.06 7.92 11.27
C SER A 23 -18.48 9.34 10.87
N ASP A 24 -18.31 10.32 11.76
CA ASP A 24 -18.61 11.73 11.47
C ASP A 24 -17.76 12.27 10.32
N PHE A 25 -16.45 12.00 10.35
CA PHE A 25 -15.51 12.44 9.32
C PHE A 25 -15.83 11.82 7.95
N LEU A 26 -15.94 10.50 7.84
CA LEU A 26 -16.18 9.83 6.57
C LEU A 26 -17.61 10.08 6.04
N SER A 27 -18.58 10.26 6.92
CA SER A 27 -19.93 10.69 6.52
C SER A 27 -19.94 12.09 5.93
N PHE A 28 -19.14 13.01 6.48
CA PHE A 28 -18.95 14.36 5.94
C PHE A 28 -18.34 14.33 4.53
N GLU A 29 -17.41 13.40 4.28
CA GLU A 29 -16.80 13.16 2.97
C GLU A 29 -17.72 12.39 1.99
N GLY A 30 -18.95 12.07 2.39
CA GLY A 30 -20.00 11.58 1.50
C GLY A 30 -20.25 10.07 1.53
N TYR A 31 -19.54 9.32 2.38
CA TYR A 31 -19.76 7.88 2.56
C TYR A 31 -20.98 7.59 3.45
N GLU A 32 -21.56 6.40 3.30
CA GLU A 32 -22.52 5.86 4.26
C GLU A 32 -21.77 4.96 5.25
N ILE A 33 -21.85 5.26 6.54
CA ILE A 33 -21.07 4.52 7.55
C ILE A 33 -22.00 3.63 8.37
N VAL A 34 -21.64 2.34 8.42
CA VAL A 34 -22.19 1.37 9.36
C VAL A 34 -21.08 0.98 10.32
N THR A 35 -21.37 0.95 11.62
CA THR A 35 -20.37 0.61 12.65
C THR A 35 -20.65 -0.74 13.29
N ALA A 36 -19.59 -1.41 13.75
CA ALA A 36 -19.65 -2.56 14.64
C ALA A 36 -18.58 -2.45 15.73
N SER A 37 -18.91 -2.81 16.98
CA SER A 37 -17.98 -2.70 18.11
C SER A 37 -17.18 -3.98 18.39
N SER A 38 -17.25 -4.97 17.50
CA SER A 38 -16.57 -6.26 17.62
C SER A 38 -16.53 -6.99 16.27
N GLY A 39 -15.64 -7.98 16.13
CA GLY A 39 -15.61 -8.84 14.95
C GLY A 39 -16.90 -9.66 14.80
N GLU A 40 -17.47 -10.12 15.90
CA GLU A 40 -18.73 -10.86 15.93
C GLU A 40 -19.90 -10.02 15.39
N GLU A 41 -20.04 -8.79 15.87
CA GLU A 41 -21.05 -7.86 15.34
C GLU A 41 -20.77 -7.54 13.88
N GLY A 42 -19.50 -7.34 13.49
CA GLY A 42 -19.12 -7.14 12.10
C GLY A 42 -19.62 -8.26 11.18
N LEU A 43 -19.44 -9.53 11.59
CA LEU A 43 -19.92 -10.68 10.83
C LEU A 43 -21.45 -10.73 10.78
N GLU A 44 -22.12 -10.33 11.87
CA GLU A 44 -23.57 -10.23 11.90
C GLU A 44 -24.07 -9.18 10.89
N ARG A 45 -23.41 -8.02 10.79
CA ARG A 45 -23.73 -6.98 9.80
C ARG A 45 -23.60 -7.53 8.38
N LEU A 46 -22.53 -8.26 8.07
CA LEU A 46 -22.27 -8.83 6.74
C LEU A 46 -23.33 -9.83 6.26
N ASN A 47 -24.20 -10.35 7.14
CA ASN A 47 -25.33 -11.17 6.71
C ASN A 47 -26.40 -10.39 5.93
N THR A 48 -26.45 -9.07 6.11
CA THR A 48 -27.47 -8.19 5.53
C THR A 48 -26.90 -6.97 4.81
N LEU A 49 -25.61 -6.70 5.01
CA LEU A 49 -24.86 -5.60 4.44
C LEU A 49 -23.80 -6.14 3.49
N ASP A 50 -23.71 -5.56 2.30
CA ASP A 50 -22.62 -5.76 1.34
C ASP A 50 -21.83 -4.45 1.23
N PRO A 51 -20.85 -4.20 2.13
CA PRO A 51 -20.13 -2.93 2.17
C PRO A 51 -19.11 -2.83 1.04
N ASP A 52 -18.93 -1.62 0.49
CA ASP A 52 -17.90 -1.31 -0.49
C ASP A 52 -16.48 -1.35 0.12
N LEU A 53 -16.37 -1.15 1.43
CA LEU A 53 -15.12 -1.23 2.18
C LEU A 53 -15.38 -1.64 3.64
N ILE A 54 -14.51 -2.48 4.19
CA ILE A 54 -14.42 -2.72 5.63
C ILE A 54 -13.17 -2.01 6.16
N ILE A 55 -13.32 -1.14 7.15
CA ILE A 55 -12.20 -0.60 7.94
C ILE A 55 -12.15 -1.38 9.25
N LEU A 56 -11.05 -2.08 9.50
CA LEU A 56 -10.95 -3.08 10.56
C LEU A 56 -9.81 -2.81 11.54
N ASP A 57 -10.11 -2.76 12.83
CA ASP A 57 -9.09 -2.86 13.88
C ASP A 57 -8.65 -4.30 14.13
N MET A 58 -7.35 -4.48 14.34
CA MET A 58 -6.76 -5.80 14.59
C MET A 58 -6.69 -6.17 16.07
N SER A 59 -6.78 -5.19 16.97
CA SER A 59 -6.53 -5.33 18.40
C SER A 59 -7.81 -5.24 19.23
N MET A 60 -8.87 -5.90 18.78
CA MET A 60 -10.11 -6.03 19.54
C MET A 60 -10.13 -7.29 20.43
N PRO A 61 -10.84 -7.28 21.57
CA PRO A 61 -11.10 -8.46 22.38
C PRO A 61 -11.97 -9.50 21.64
N GLY A 62 -12.06 -10.72 22.18
CA GLY A 62 -12.89 -11.79 21.60
C GLY A 62 -12.29 -12.38 20.33
N MET A 63 -13.09 -12.50 19.26
CA MET A 63 -12.62 -12.98 17.95
C MET A 63 -11.46 -12.14 17.40
N GLY A 64 -11.43 -10.84 17.69
CA GLY A 64 -10.43 -9.90 17.18
C GLY A 64 -10.45 -9.74 15.66
N GLY A 65 -9.65 -8.80 15.13
CA GLY A 65 -9.58 -8.57 13.68
C GLY A 65 -8.98 -9.76 12.91
N VAL A 66 -8.03 -10.50 13.50
CA VAL A 66 -7.46 -11.71 12.87
C VAL A 66 -8.53 -12.79 12.68
N GLY A 67 -9.36 -13.03 13.69
CA GLY A 67 -10.44 -14.01 13.60
C GLY A 67 -11.51 -13.59 12.59
N PHE A 68 -11.87 -12.30 12.59
CA PHE A 68 -12.78 -11.73 11.62
C PHE A 68 -12.30 -11.93 10.17
N LEU A 69 -11.05 -11.56 9.88
CA LEU A 69 -10.46 -11.75 8.55
C LEU A 69 -10.53 -13.20 8.10
N LYS A 70 -10.16 -14.16 8.98
CA LYS A 70 -10.22 -15.59 8.65
C LYS A 70 -11.62 -16.07 8.25
N GLN A 71 -12.68 -15.50 8.84
CA GLN A 71 -14.06 -15.88 8.54
C GLN A 71 -14.53 -15.34 7.19
N ILE A 72 -14.03 -14.17 6.78
CA ILE A 72 -14.40 -13.55 5.50
C ILE A 72 -13.43 -13.88 4.36
N SER A 73 -12.28 -14.49 4.66
CA SER A 73 -11.31 -14.94 3.66
C SER A 73 -11.83 -16.12 2.84
N THR A 74 -11.59 -16.05 1.54
CA THR A 74 -11.82 -17.13 0.58
C THR A 74 -10.76 -18.23 0.71
N ALA A 75 -10.90 -19.32 -0.05
CA ALA A 75 -9.92 -20.41 -0.07
C ALA A 75 -8.50 -19.97 -0.50
N THR A 76 -8.36 -18.82 -1.18
CA THR A 76 -7.05 -18.26 -1.56
C THR A 76 -6.45 -17.35 -0.49
N GLY A 77 -7.11 -17.18 0.66
CA GLY A 77 -6.68 -16.31 1.75
C GLY A 77 -7.17 -14.86 1.64
N LYS A 78 -7.60 -14.43 0.45
CA LYS A 78 -8.12 -13.07 0.20
C LYS A 78 -9.52 -12.88 0.79
N PRO A 79 -9.79 -11.82 1.56
CA PRO A 79 -11.13 -11.44 2.01
C PRO A 79 -12.13 -11.29 0.84
N SER A 80 -13.38 -11.69 1.09
CA SER A 80 -14.48 -11.55 0.14
C SER A 80 -14.88 -10.09 -0.12
N HIS A 81 -14.60 -9.20 0.83
CA HIS A 81 -14.83 -7.76 0.75
C HIS A 81 -13.50 -7.00 0.79
N PRO A 82 -13.42 -5.78 0.25
CA PRO A 82 -12.22 -4.96 0.42
C PRO A 82 -11.98 -4.64 1.90
N VAL A 83 -10.73 -4.75 2.36
CA VAL A 83 -10.37 -4.47 3.75
C VAL A 83 -9.20 -3.48 3.84
N LEU A 84 -9.44 -2.40 4.58
CA LEU A 84 -8.41 -1.49 5.08
C LEU A 84 -8.20 -1.77 6.57
N VAL A 85 -7.01 -2.20 6.94
CA VAL A 85 -6.67 -2.45 8.35
C VAL A 85 -6.20 -1.15 9.00
N LEU A 86 -6.76 -0.80 10.15
CA LEU A 86 -6.36 0.34 10.96
C LEU A 86 -5.87 -0.15 12.33
N THR A 87 -4.58 -0.05 12.65
CA THR A 87 -4.02 -0.72 13.84
C THR A 87 -2.94 0.06 14.59
N ALA A 88 -2.86 -0.11 15.91
CA ALA A 88 -1.80 0.48 16.74
C ALA A 88 -0.42 -0.22 16.60
N ARG A 89 -0.36 -1.36 15.89
CA ARG A 89 0.90 -2.10 15.70
C ARG A 89 1.72 -1.49 14.57
N ALA A 90 2.77 -0.74 14.94
CA ALA A 90 3.72 -0.14 13.99
C ALA A 90 4.62 -1.19 13.28
N ASN A 91 4.83 -2.37 13.88
CA ASN A 91 5.59 -3.47 13.27
C ASN A 91 4.73 -4.27 12.27
N MET A 92 4.20 -3.56 11.26
CA MET A 92 3.29 -4.10 10.26
C MET A 92 3.90 -5.24 9.42
N ALA A 93 5.20 -5.16 9.13
CA ALA A 93 5.83 -6.04 8.14
C ALA A 93 5.82 -7.53 8.52
N GLU A 94 5.93 -7.88 9.81
CA GLU A 94 6.05 -9.27 10.25
C GLU A 94 4.70 -9.92 10.59
N PHE A 95 3.71 -9.11 11.01
CA PHE A 95 2.39 -9.62 11.39
C PHE A 95 1.41 -9.68 10.22
N PHE A 96 1.64 -8.87 9.18
CA PHE A 96 0.74 -8.73 8.03
C PHE A 96 1.32 -9.25 6.71
N SER A 97 2.57 -9.74 6.69
CA SER A 97 3.21 -10.28 5.49
C SER A 97 2.39 -11.36 4.77
N ASP A 98 1.61 -12.13 5.54
CA ASP A 98 0.80 -13.24 5.05
C ASP A 98 -0.68 -12.87 4.82
N MET A 99 -1.08 -11.62 5.10
CA MET A 99 -2.46 -11.16 4.94
C MET A 99 -2.66 -10.46 3.59
N ASP A 100 -3.58 -10.99 2.77
CA ASP A 100 -3.94 -10.40 1.48
C ASP A 100 -5.14 -9.44 1.60
N VAL A 101 -4.93 -8.33 2.31
CA VAL A 101 -5.91 -7.22 2.41
C VAL A 101 -5.55 -6.08 1.43
N ASP A 102 -6.45 -5.11 1.26
CA ASP A 102 -6.33 -4.06 0.25
C ASP A 102 -5.53 -2.84 0.72
N GLY A 103 -5.35 -2.64 2.03
CA GLY A 103 -4.50 -1.58 2.60
C GLY A 103 -4.31 -1.68 4.11
N PHE A 104 -3.36 -0.89 4.62
CA PHE A 104 -3.05 -0.78 6.05
C PHE A 104 -2.71 0.66 6.43
N ILE A 105 -3.18 1.10 7.60
CA ILE A 105 -2.84 2.38 8.21
C ILE A 105 -2.53 2.18 9.69
N ALA A 106 -1.44 2.81 10.16
CA ALA A 106 -1.05 2.78 11.56
C ALA A 106 -1.81 3.86 12.34
N LYS A 107 -2.25 3.53 13.56
CA LYS A 107 -2.80 4.50 14.52
C LYS A 107 -1.65 5.12 15.34
N PRO A 108 -1.65 6.44 15.58
CA PRO A 108 -2.57 7.44 15.03
C PRO A 108 -2.27 7.74 13.55
N CYS A 109 -3.30 8.02 12.76
CA CYS A 109 -3.17 8.40 11.35
C CYS A 109 -3.68 9.82 11.12
N ASP A 110 -3.15 10.47 10.08
CA ASP A 110 -3.71 11.71 9.57
C ASP A 110 -5.05 11.41 8.86
N PRO A 111 -6.14 12.17 9.13
CA PRO A 111 -7.42 11.99 8.43
C PRO A 111 -7.31 12.10 6.90
N ALA A 112 -6.40 12.90 6.37
CA ALA A 112 -6.18 13.01 4.93
C ALA A 112 -5.59 11.73 4.34
N ASP A 113 -4.65 11.08 5.05
CA ASP A 113 -4.07 9.81 4.64
C ASP A 113 -5.14 8.70 4.65
N LEU A 114 -6.00 8.68 5.68
CA LEU A 114 -7.13 7.75 5.75
C LEU A 114 -8.10 7.95 4.58
N LEU A 115 -8.48 9.20 4.31
CA LEU A 115 -9.43 9.51 3.24
C LEU A 115 -8.86 9.14 1.86
N MET A 116 -7.59 9.42 1.62
CA MET A 116 -6.90 9.06 0.38
C MET A 116 -6.92 7.55 0.15
N GLU A 117 -6.62 6.76 1.19
CA GLU A 117 -6.57 5.31 1.10
C GLU A 117 -7.96 4.67 0.95
N VAL A 118 -8.96 5.20 1.67
CA VAL A 118 -10.37 4.83 1.49
C VAL A 118 -10.81 5.08 0.04
N GLY A 119 -10.54 6.29 -0.47
CA GLY A 119 -10.88 6.67 -1.84
C GLY A 119 -10.21 5.76 -2.87
N ARG A 120 -8.92 5.44 -2.67
CA ARG A 120 -8.17 4.53 -3.55
C ARG A 120 -8.82 3.14 -3.62
N ILE A 121 -9.14 2.54 -2.47
CA ILE A 121 -9.69 1.17 -2.42
C ILE A 121 -11.11 1.11 -3.02
N VAL A 122 -11.96 2.08 -2.68
CA VAL A 122 -13.34 2.16 -3.17
C VAL A 122 -13.37 2.44 -4.69
N PHE A 123 -12.48 3.30 -5.20
CA PHE A 123 -12.39 3.61 -6.62
C PHE A 123 -12.03 2.38 -7.47
N LEU A 124 -10.99 1.62 -7.07
CA LEU A 124 -10.53 0.43 -7.79
C LEU A 124 -11.60 -0.68 -7.93
N ARG A 125 -12.64 -0.67 -7.10
CA ARG A 125 -13.76 -1.63 -7.14
C ARG A 125 -14.97 -1.16 -7.91
N SER A 126 -15.12 0.15 -8.09
CA SER A 126 -16.31 0.75 -8.67
C SER A 126 -16.49 0.42 -10.15
N GLY A 127 -15.42 0.02 -10.86
CA GLY A 127 -15.50 -0.36 -12.27
C GLY A 127 -16.06 0.75 -13.17
N GLU A 128 -16.14 2.00 -12.68
CA GLU A 128 -16.49 3.20 -13.43
C GLU A 128 -15.32 3.55 -14.35
N THR A 129 -15.02 2.62 -15.25
CA THR A 129 -14.38 2.90 -16.52
C THR A 129 -15.34 3.84 -17.25
N GLN A 130 -14.98 5.11 -17.35
CA GLN A 130 -15.65 5.97 -18.32
C GLN A 130 -15.41 5.33 -19.69
N ASP A 131 -16.51 5.08 -20.40
CA ASP A 131 -16.52 4.53 -21.75
C ASP A 131 -15.41 5.13 -22.63
N GLY A 132 -14.49 4.28 -23.09
CA GLY A 132 -13.87 4.45 -24.41
C GLY A 132 -12.52 5.14 -24.52
N GLU A 133 -11.79 5.38 -23.43
CA GLU A 133 -10.34 5.61 -23.51
C GLU A 133 -9.65 4.37 -22.91
N GLU A 134 -8.70 3.77 -23.64
CA GLU A 134 -7.81 2.76 -23.07
C GLU A 134 -7.14 3.40 -21.85
N GLU A 135 -7.66 3.12 -20.64
CA GLU A 135 -7.05 3.58 -19.39
C GLU A 135 -5.63 3.02 -19.37
N GLN A 136 -4.65 3.88 -19.59
CA GLN A 136 -3.30 3.61 -19.13
C GLN A 136 -3.41 3.49 -17.61
N GLU A 137 -3.45 2.25 -17.13
CA GLU A 137 -3.37 1.93 -15.72
C GLU A 137 -2.17 2.69 -15.16
N VAL A 138 -2.44 3.73 -14.35
CA VAL A 138 -1.43 4.68 -13.89
C VAL A 138 -0.48 3.93 -12.97
N ARG A 139 0.65 3.52 -13.53
CA ARG A 139 1.65 2.71 -12.84
C ARG A 139 2.16 3.45 -11.61
N SER A 140 2.31 2.69 -10.53
CA SER A 140 2.71 3.15 -9.22
C SER A 140 4.18 2.84 -8.92
N VAL A 141 4.90 3.82 -8.37
CA VAL A 141 6.33 3.73 -8.05
C VAL A 141 6.55 4.04 -6.58
N LEU A 142 7.36 3.23 -5.91
CA LEU A 142 7.88 3.56 -4.57
C LEU A 142 9.36 3.94 -4.69
N VAL A 143 9.71 5.18 -4.32
CA VAL A 143 11.09 5.68 -4.37
C VAL A 143 11.68 5.73 -2.96
N ALA A 144 12.77 4.99 -2.75
CA ALA A 144 13.58 5.03 -1.54
C ALA A 144 14.88 5.82 -1.78
N GLU A 145 14.96 7.00 -1.17
CA GLU A 145 16.10 7.92 -1.26
C GLU A 145 16.19 8.69 0.06
N ASP A 146 17.33 8.58 0.74
CA ASP A 146 17.55 9.08 2.09
C ASP A 146 17.96 10.57 2.15
N ASP A 147 18.32 11.16 1.01
CA ASP A 147 18.42 12.61 0.84
C ASP A 147 17.07 13.22 0.41
N ALA A 148 16.46 14.04 1.27
CA ALA A 148 15.16 14.66 0.99
C ALA A 148 15.15 15.54 -0.29
N GLY A 149 16.30 16.14 -0.64
CA GLY A 149 16.43 16.93 -1.86
C GLY A 149 16.37 16.08 -3.11
N SER A 150 17.15 14.99 -3.16
CA SER A 150 17.13 13.99 -4.22
C SER A 150 15.79 13.29 -4.33
N ASN A 151 15.21 12.90 -3.19
CA ASN A 151 13.88 12.28 -3.12
C ASN A 151 12.83 13.17 -3.81
N LYS A 152 12.77 14.45 -3.43
CA LYS A 152 11.85 15.43 -4.03
C LYS A 152 12.05 15.60 -5.53
N ARG A 153 13.30 15.54 -6.03
CA ARG A 153 13.59 15.63 -7.46
C ARG A 153 13.09 14.41 -8.22
N LEU A 154 13.33 13.21 -7.68
CA LEU A 154 12.84 11.96 -8.27
C LEU A 154 11.32 11.91 -8.26
N VAL A 155 10.69 12.17 -7.11
CA VAL A 155 9.23 12.21 -6.96
C VAL A 155 8.60 13.12 -8.01
N ARG A 156 9.12 14.35 -8.17
CA ARG A 156 8.62 15.28 -9.19
C ARG A 156 8.77 14.74 -10.60
N ALA A 157 9.92 14.17 -10.95
CA ALA A 157 10.15 13.66 -12.31
C ALA A 157 9.22 12.50 -12.67
N PHE A 158 8.91 11.62 -11.71
CA PHE A 158 7.95 10.53 -11.91
C PHE A 158 6.50 11.03 -12.01
N ILE A 159 6.10 12.04 -11.22
CA ILE A 159 4.80 12.71 -11.37
C ILE A 159 4.68 13.34 -12.76
N ASP A 160 5.70 14.09 -13.18
CA ASP A 160 5.74 14.73 -14.50
C ASP A 160 5.71 13.69 -15.64
N ALA A 161 6.15 12.45 -15.37
CA ALA A 161 6.09 11.32 -16.28
C ALA A 161 4.79 10.50 -16.18
N GLY A 162 3.82 10.93 -15.39
CA GLY A 162 2.49 10.32 -15.29
C GLY A 162 2.40 9.11 -14.36
N PHE A 163 3.34 8.92 -13.44
CA PHE A 163 3.28 7.85 -12.44
C PHE A 163 2.57 8.32 -11.17
N ARG A 164 1.86 7.40 -10.51
CA ARG A 164 1.50 7.55 -9.09
C ARG A 164 2.75 7.21 -8.27
N ILE A 165 3.14 8.06 -7.32
CA ILE A 165 4.42 7.84 -6.62
C ILE A 165 4.35 8.16 -5.13
N ASP A 166 5.02 7.32 -4.35
CA ASP A 166 5.33 7.55 -2.95
C ASP A 166 6.86 7.61 -2.74
N GLY A 167 7.30 8.55 -1.91
CA GLY A 167 8.69 8.69 -1.50
C GLY A 167 8.89 8.26 -0.05
N VAL A 168 9.95 7.49 0.22
CA VAL A 168 10.37 7.09 1.56
C VAL A 168 11.84 7.43 1.78
N LEU A 169 12.23 7.66 3.04
CA LEU A 169 13.55 8.24 3.38
C LEU A 169 14.51 7.24 4.05
N ASN A 170 14.09 5.99 4.24
CA ASN A 170 14.89 4.96 4.90
C ASN A 170 14.46 3.56 4.45
N GLY A 171 15.34 2.58 4.65
CA GLY A 171 15.11 1.22 4.20
C GLY A 171 13.94 0.48 4.88
N PRO A 172 13.79 0.53 6.21
CA PRO A 172 12.64 -0.08 6.89
C PRO A 172 11.27 0.37 6.35
N GLU A 173 11.13 1.67 6.07
CA GLU A 173 9.90 2.25 5.51
C GLU A 173 9.57 1.69 4.10
N VAL A 174 10.59 1.24 3.34
CA VAL A 174 10.37 0.56 2.05
C VAL A 174 9.64 -0.76 2.24
N LEU A 175 10.03 -1.56 3.24
CA LEU A 175 9.39 -2.84 3.51
C LEU A 175 7.93 -2.64 3.92
N GLU A 176 7.69 -1.68 4.82
CA GLU A 176 6.34 -1.32 5.26
C GLU A 176 5.49 -0.89 4.06
N LYS A 177 5.94 0.09 3.28
CA LYS A 177 5.18 0.60 2.12
C LYS A 177 5.03 -0.42 1.00
N ALA A 178 6.01 -1.28 0.74
CA ALA A 178 5.92 -2.28 -0.33
C ALA A 178 4.80 -3.30 -0.08
N ILE A 179 4.61 -3.71 1.17
CA ILE A 179 3.56 -4.65 1.57
C ILE A 179 2.18 -4.03 1.43
N VAL A 180 2.05 -2.77 1.84
CA VAL A 180 0.77 -2.04 1.85
C VAL A 180 0.37 -1.59 0.44
N MET A 181 1.29 -0.93 -0.26
CA MET A 181 1.00 -0.26 -1.52
C MET A 181 1.05 -1.19 -2.72
N LYS A 182 1.80 -2.31 -2.61
CA LYS A 182 2.10 -3.24 -3.70
C LYS A 182 2.44 -2.49 -5.01
N PRO A 183 3.49 -1.62 -5.01
CA PRO A 183 3.81 -0.80 -6.16
C PRO A 183 4.20 -1.65 -7.38
N ASP A 184 3.99 -1.10 -8.58
CA ASP A 184 4.39 -1.77 -9.82
C ASP A 184 5.90 -1.88 -9.97
N VAL A 185 6.65 -0.99 -9.32
CA VAL A 185 8.11 -1.02 -9.26
C VAL A 185 8.63 -0.27 -8.03
N ILE A 186 9.74 -0.74 -7.46
CA ILE A 186 10.48 -0.03 -6.42
C ILE A 186 11.76 0.53 -7.03
N VAL A 187 12.02 1.81 -6.79
CA VAL A 187 13.31 2.44 -7.05
C VAL A 187 14.01 2.61 -5.72
N ALA A 188 15.13 1.93 -5.52
CA ALA A 188 15.88 2.00 -4.27
C ALA A 188 17.30 2.49 -4.51
N LYS A 189 17.78 3.41 -3.66
CA LYS A 189 19.20 3.71 -3.57
C LYS A 189 19.93 2.52 -2.96
N LEU A 190 21.14 2.24 -3.44
CA LEU A 190 21.96 1.14 -2.91
C LEU A 190 22.29 1.36 -1.44
N VAL A 191 22.75 2.56 -1.08
CA VAL A 191 23.06 2.94 0.29
C VAL A 191 21.93 3.78 0.84
N LEU A 192 21.26 3.27 1.87
CA LEU A 192 20.11 3.91 2.53
C LEU A 192 20.30 3.85 4.04
N ARG A 193 19.67 4.79 4.75
CA ARG A 193 19.61 4.73 6.21
C ARG A 193 18.84 3.51 6.68
N GLY A 194 19.37 2.81 7.68
CA GLY A 194 18.74 1.67 8.34
C GLY A 194 18.90 0.34 7.61
N MET A 195 18.70 0.32 6.28
CA MET A 195 18.83 -0.90 5.47
C MET A 195 19.14 -0.53 4.01
N ASN A 196 20.17 -1.13 3.43
CA ASN A 196 20.59 -0.91 2.04
C ASN A 196 19.61 -1.53 1.03
N GLY A 197 19.56 -0.97 -0.18
CA GLY A 197 18.61 -1.39 -1.22
C GLY A 197 18.74 -2.85 -1.67
N ASP A 198 19.95 -3.42 -1.66
CA ASP A 198 20.19 -4.83 -1.97
C ASP A 198 19.68 -5.78 -0.87
N ALA A 199 19.80 -5.36 0.40
CA ALA A 199 19.22 -6.08 1.53
C ALA A 199 17.69 -6.03 1.50
N ILE A 200 17.10 -4.87 1.17
CA ILE A 200 15.64 -4.73 0.97
C ILE A 200 15.13 -5.69 -0.11
N ALA A 201 15.84 -5.75 -1.24
CA ALA A 201 15.48 -6.65 -2.34
C ALA A 201 15.49 -8.12 -1.91
N THR A 202 16.50 -8.52 -1.15
CA THR A 202 16.58 -9.87 -0.57
C THR A 202 15.35 -10.16 0.30
N VAL A 203 15.02 -9.27 1.25
CA VAL A 203 13.89 -9.46 2.16
C VAL A 203 12.56 -9.55 1.40
N LEU A 204 12.30 -8.62 0.46
CA LEU A 204 11.05 -8.63 -0.31
C LEU A 204 10.92 -9.89 -1.19
N SER A 205 12.03 -10.43 -1.70
CA SER A 205 12.02 -11.65 -2.51
C SER A 205 11.57 -12.90 -1.75
N GLU A 206 11.72 -12.92 -0.43
CA GLU A 206 11.30 -14.04 0.42
C GLU A 206 9.81 -13.97 0.78
N MET A 207 9.16 -12.82 0.58
CA MET A 207 7.78 -12.58 0.99
C MET A 207 6.79 -12.84 -0.16
N PRO A 208 5.78 -13.71 0.00
CA PRO A 208 4.85 -14.08 -1.09
C PRO A 208 4.16 -12.90 -1.78
N ASN A 209 3.85 -11.85 -1.02
CA ASN A 209 3.08 -10.69 -1.46
C ASN A 209 3.92 -9.59 -2.14
N THR A 210 5.26 -9.66 -2.07
CA THR A 210 6.15 -8.63 -2.64
C THR A 210 7.24 -9.20 -3.54
N ARG A 211 7.48 -10.51 -3.54
CA ARG A 211 8.54 -11.19 -4.33
C ARG A 211 8.52 -10.97 -5.84
N ASN A 212 7.38 -10.51 -6.38
CA ASN A 212 7.21 -10.25 -7.81
C ASN A 212 7.37 -8.78 -8.18
N ILE A 213 7.54 -7.88 -7.21
CA ILE A 213 7.72 -6.45 -7.47
C ILE A 213 9.12 -6.24 -8.07
N PRO A 214 9.25 -5.71 -9.30
CA PRO A 214 10.55 -5.41 -9.88
C PRO A 214 11.23 -4.28 -9.11
N ILE A 215 12.55 -4.39 -8.96
CA ILE A 215 13.36 -3.39 -8.26
C ILE A 215 14.38 -2.80 -9.23
N VAL A 216 14.40 -1.47 -9.33
CA VAL A 216 15.47 -0.69 -9.94
C VAL A 216 16.36 -0.18 -8.83
N LEU A 217 17.57 -0.70 -8.76
CA LEU A 217 18.57 -0.25 -7.80
C LEU A 217 19.41 0.85 -8.44
N TYR A 218 19.73 1.93 -7.73
CA TYR A 218 20.67 2.94 -8.24
C TYR A 218 21.72 3.31 -7.20
N ASP A 219 22.85 3.77 -7.69
CA ASP A 219 23.98 4.20 -6.89
C ASP A 219 24.61 5.43 -7.54
N ASP A 220 24.67 6.53 -6.78
CA ASP A 220 25.29 7.78 -7.17
C ASP A 220 26.65 8.00 -6.50
N SER A 221 27.19 6.97 -5.84
CA SER A 221 28.53 6.99 -5.28
C SER A 221 29.62 6.64 -6.32
N ASP A 222 30.86 7.01 -6.01
CA ASP A 222 32.03 6.64 -6.81
C ASP A 222 32.42 5.15 -6.68
N ALA A 223 31.64 4.35 -5.94
CA ALA A 223 31.96 2.95 -5.64
C ALA A 223 31.91 2.07 -6.89
N GLN A 224 33.04 1.44 -7.24
CA GLN A 224 33.17 0.61 -8.45
C GLN A 224 32.72 -0.85 -8.25
N VAL A 225 31.51 -1.07 -7.71
CA VAL A 225 30.93 -2.41 -7.51
C VAL A 225 30.20 -2.91 -8.76
N PRO A 226 30.63 -3.98 -9.46
CA PRO A 226 30.00 -4.40 -10.72
C PRO A 226 28.48 -4.63 -10.58
N ALA A 227 27.70 -4.12 -11.54
CA ALA A 227 26.23 -4.27 -11.56
C ALA A 227 25.78 -5.75 -11.51
N SER A 228 26.59 -6.67 -12.07
CA SER A 228 26.35 -8.11 -12.04
C SER A 228 26.26 -8.70 -10.63
N LYS A 229 26.77 -8.01 -9.60
CA LYS A 229 26.62 -8.41 -8.19
C LYS A 229 25.17 -8.25 -7.70
N PHE A 230 24.41 -7.32 -8.28
CA PHE A 230 23.06 -6.99 -7.81
C PHE A 230 21.99 -7.65 -8.67
N LEU A 231 22.29 -7.92 -9.94
CA LEU A 231 21.39 -8.58 -10.90
C LEU A 231 21.36 -10.10 -10.70
N GLU A 232 21.35 -10.55 -9.45
CA GLU A 232 21.27 -11.96 -9.09
C GLU A 232 19.84 -12.49 -9.30
N SER A 233 19.73 -13.71 -9.81
CA SER A 233 18.43 -14.38 -9.94
C SER A 233 17.78 -14.57 -8.58
N GLY A 234 16.56 -14.06 -8.43
CA GLY A 234 15.72 -14.29 -7.25
C GLY A 234 15.47 -13.05 -6.40
N THR A 235 16.32 -12.02 -6.42
CA THR A 235 16.17 -10.82 -5.55
C THR A 235 15.14 -9.81 -6.04
N GLY A 236 14.57 -9.98 -7.23
CA GLY A 236 13.66 -9.00 -7.85
C GLY A 236 14.37 -7.79 -8.47
N ILE A 237 15.69 -7.63 -8.29
CA ILE A 237 16.46 -6.56 -8.93
C ILE A 237 16.54 -6.81 -10.44
N LYS A 238 15.95 -5.92 -11.22
CA LYS A 238 15.87 -6.02 -12.69
C LYS A 238 16.82 -5.06 -13.41
N SER A 239 17.17 -3.96 -12.77
CA SER A 239 18.07 -2.96 -13.34
C SER A 239 18.95 -2.32 -12.26
N PHE A 240 20.15 -1.89 -12.67
CA PHE A 240 21.10 -1.17 -11.82
C PHE A 240 21.59 0.09 -12.54
N VAL A 241 21.35 1.27 -11.95
CA VAL A 241 21.67 2.58 -12.54
C VAL A 241 22.80 3.25 -11.77
N ARG A 242 23.78 3.79 -12.50
CA ARG A 242 24.98 4.46 -11.95
C ARG A 242 24.84 5.98 -11.90
N SER A 243 23.68 6.45 -11.46
CA SER A 243 23.30 7.85 -11.54
C SER A 243 22.08 8.11 -10.67
N ASN A 244 22.03 9.28 -10.02
CA ASN A 244 20.80 9.82 -9.43
C ASN A 244 20.02 10.73 -10.40
N SER A 245 20.39 10.72 -11.69
CA SER A 245 19.68 11.44 -12.75
C SER A 245 18.25 10.92 -12.87
N PRO A 246 17.22 11.77 -12.69
CA PRO A 246 15.85 11.33 -12.82
C PRO A 246 15.53 10.70 -14.18
N ASN A 247 16.13 11.19 -15.26
CA ASN A 247 15.90 10.67 -16.60
C ASN A 247 16.45 9.25 -16.78
N GLU A 248 17.62 8.95 -16.22
CA GLU A 248 18.23 7.61 -16.31
C GLU A 248 17.46 6.60 -15.47
N ILE A 249 17.06 7.00 -14.26
CA ILE A 249 16.25 6.17 -13.37
C ILE A 249 14.87 5.91 -13.97
N LEU A 250 14.23 6.93 -14.56
CA LEU A 250 12.94 6.78 -15.23
C LEU A 250 13.03 5.83 -16.43
N ALA A 251 14.08 5.94 -17.24
CA ALA A 251 14.31 5.02 -18.35
C ALA A 251 14.49 3.57 -17.87
N ALA A 252 15.22 3.37 -16.77
CA ALA A 252 15.37 2.06 -16.15
C ALA A 252 14.03 1.51 -15.64
N VAL A 253 13.21 2.35 -15.00
CA VAL A 253 11.85 1.98 -14.57
C VAL A 253 10.99 1.56 -15.75
N GLN A 254 10.96 2.34 -16.82
CA GLN A 254 10.19 2.01 -18.02
C GLN A 254 10.66 0.71 -18.70
N SER A 255 11.91 0.31 -18.52
CA SER A 255 12.43 -0.94 -19.09
C SER A 255 12.02 -2.21 -18.32
N VAL A 256 11.55 -2.08 -17.07
CA VAL A 256 11.22 -3.21 -16.19
C VAL A 256 9.72 -3.37 -15.93
N LEU A 257 8.92 -2.41 -16.39
CA LEU A 257 7.46 -2.37 -16.30
C LEU A 257 6.81 -2.72 -17.65
#